data_AF-A0A2A4G7S3-F1
#
_entry.id   AF-A0A2A4G7S3-F1
#
_cell.length_a   1.000
_cell.length_b   1.000
_cell.length_c   1.000
_cell.angle_alpha   90.00
_cell.angle_beta   90.00
_cell.angle_gamma   90.00
#
_symmetry.space_group_name_H-M   'P 1'
#
loop_
_entity.id
_entity.type
_entity.pdbx_description
1 polymer ?
#
loop_
_entity_poly.entity_id
_entity_poly.type
_entity_poly.pdbx_seq_one_letter_code
_entity_poly.pdbx_strand_id
1 'polypeptide(L)'
;MKSKYLCLGLFVALLSYQCETVDERFLVGADHVGPLAKNSAMEQLETLFSQDSVVRDSVQSILGGALTKVSVFEKGGSPLLKFRPSADSVQTVAHVQILDPRYLTDKGVGLHSTFKQIRDNYEIKKVVTSLGNVVVFLKDSPVYFTIDKNELPDNLRYTNKPVEAVQIPDDAQLKFMMVGWE
;
A
#
# COMPACT_ATOMS: atom_id res chain seq x y z
N MET A 1 -15.19 -55.11 -7.90
CA MET A 1 -14.27 -53.99 -8.25
C MET A 1 -14.96 -52.62 -8.39
N LYS A 2 -16.08 -52.33 -7.68
CA LYS A 2 -16.80 -51.04 -7.80
C LYS A 2 -16.61 -50.11 -6.57
N SER A 3 -16.10 -50.63 -5.45
CA SER A 3 -15.98 -49.89 -4.19
C SER A 3 -14.74 -48.98 -4.10
N LYS A 4 -13.71 -49.19 -4.93
CA LYS A 4 -12.46 -48.40 -4.88
C LYS A 4 -12.56 -47.05 -5.61
N TYR A 5 -13.48 -46.92 -6.56
CA TYR A 5 -13.68 -45.69 -7.33
C TYR A 5 -14.59 -44.69 -6.62
N LEU A 6 -15.36 -45.13 -5.62
CA LEU A 6 -16.23 -44.26 -4.82
C LEU A 6 -15.43 -43.38 -3.85
N CYS A 7 -14.35 -43.91 -3.27
CA CYS A 7 -13.44 -43.12 -2.41
C CYS A 7 -12.58 -42.12 -3.20
N LEU A 8 -12.29 -42.40 -4.48
CA LEU A 8 -11.47 -41.53 -5.31
C LEU A 8 -12.24 -40.27 -5.77
N GLY A 9 -13.55 -40.39 -6.00
CA GLY A 9 -14.41 -39.24 -6.34
C GLY A 9 -14.61 -38.25 -5.19
N LEU A 10 -14.56 -38.72 -3.93
CA LEU A 10 -14.75 -37.87 -2.76
C LEU A 10 -13.51 -36.99 -2.45
N PHE A 11 -12.31 -37.44 -2.83
CA PHE A 11 -11.06 -36.71 -2.59
C PHE A 11 -10.84 -35.56 -3.59
N VAL A 12 -11.40 -35.66 -4.81
CA VAL A 12 -11.28 -34.62 -5.84
C VAL A 12 -12.26 -33.46 -5.60
N ALA A 13 -13.42 -33.70 -4.99
CA ALA A 13 -14.40 -32.66 -4.67
C ALA A 13 -14.00 -31.74 -3.50
N LEU A 14 -13.02 -32.14 -2.68
CA LEU A 14 -12.49 -31.34 -1.57
C LEU A 14 -11.40 -30.34 -1.99
N LEU A 15 -10.87 -30.44 -3.22
CA LEU A 15 -9.81 -29.55 -3.71
C LEU A 15 -10.32 -28.29 -4.41
N SER A 16 -11.64 -28.15 -4.61
CA SER A 16 -12.24 -27.01 -5.32
C SER A 16 -12.74 -25.87 -4.41
N TYR A 17 -12.32 -25.82 -3.14
CA TYR A 17 -12.74 -24.81 -2.16
C TYR A 17 -11.63 -23.85 -1.70
N GLN A 18 -10.54 -23.69 -2.47
CA GLN A 18 -9.64 -22.55 -2.25
C GLN A 18 -10.17 -21.32 -3.03
N CYS A 19 -11.34 -20.84 -2.62
CA CYS A 19 -11.67 -19.43 -2.82
C CYS A 19 -10.88 -18.70 -1.75
N GLU A 20 -9.72 -18.16 -2.12
CA GLU A 20 -8.92 -17.32 -1.22
C GLU A 20 -9.78 -16.10 -0.89
N THR A 21 -10.39 -16.08 0.30
CA THR A 21 -11.15 -14.92 0.75
C THR A 21 -10.17 -13.79 0.99
N VAL A 22 -10.21 -12.77 0.13
CA VAL A 22 -9.42 -11.56 0.31
C VAL A 22 -9.80 -10.95 1.66
N ASP A 23 -8.83 -10.85 2.57
CA ASP A 23 -9.05 -10.19 3.85
C ASP A 23 -9.20 -8.68 3.60
N GLU A 24 -10.43 -8.18 3.69
CA GLU A 24 -10.77 -6.77 3.46
C GLU A 24 -9.98 -5.82 4.36
N ARG A 25 -9.47 -6.30 5.51
CA ARG A 25 -8.63 -5.51 6.42
C ARG A 25 -7.32 -5.07 5.77
N PHE A 26 -6.83 -5.83 4.80
CA PHE A 26 -5.59 -5.58 4.08
C PHE A 26 -5.83 -5.20 2.61
N LEU A 27 -7.06 -4.85 2.24
CA LEU A 27 -7.37 -4.42 0.88
C LEU A 27 -7.10 -2.92 0.71
N VAL A 28 -6.47 -2.56 -0.41
CA VAL A 28 -6.24 -1.18 -0.83
C VAL A 28 -7.09 -0.88 -2.05
N GLY A 29 -8.16 -0.10 -1.84
CA GLY A 29 -9.08 0.33 -2.90
C GLY A 29 -8.86 1.78 -3.33
N ALA A 30 -9.74 2.24 -4.24
CA ALA A 30 -9.72 3.62 -4.73
C ALA A 30 -10.13 4.64 -3.64
N ASP A 31 -10.96 4.23 -2.70
CA ASP A 31 -11.55 5.09 -1.67
C ASP A 31 -11.30 4.59 -0.24
N HIS A 32 -10.52 3.53 -0.06
CA HIS A 32 -10.23 2.97 1.25
C HIS A 32 -8.85 2.27 1.33
N VAL A 33 -8.36 2.14 2.57
CA VAL A 33 -7.20 1.32 2.94
C VAL A 33 -7.58 0.51 4.18
N GLY A 34 -7.86 -0.77 4.01
CA GLY A 34 -8.45 -1.60 5.06
C GLY A 34 -9.72 -0.94 5.62
N PRO A 35 -9.84 -0.76 6.95
CA PRO A 35 -11.02 -0.12 7.56
C PRO A 35 -11.10 1.39 7.34
N LEU A 36 -10.04 2.04 6.80
CA LEU A 36 -10.01 3.48 6.60
C LEU A 36 -10.68 3.87 5.28
N ALA A 37 -11.71 4.72 5.32
CA ALA A 37 -12.24 5.39 4.13
C ALA A 37 -11.53 6.74 3.87
N LYS A 38 -11.50 7.18 2.60
CA LYS A 38 -10.82 8.41 2.15
C LYS A 38 -11.22 9.69 2.90
N ASN A 39 -12.46 9.75 3.39
CA ASN A 39 -13.04 10.89 4.08
C ASN A 39 -13.06 10.72 5.61
N SER A 40 -12.40 9.69 6.14
CA SER A 40 -12.32 9.46 7.57
C SER A 40 -11.56 10.60 8.24
N ALA A 41 -12.10 11.09 9.36
CA ALA A 41 -11.43 12.08 10.18
C ALA A 41 -10.28 11.43 10.97
N MET A 42 -9.21 12.18 11.21
CA MET A 42 -8.06 11.70 11.99
C MET A 42 -8.40 11.28 13.43
N GLU A 43 -9.50 11.78 13.97
CA GLU A 43 -10.04 11.39 15.28
C GLU A 43 -10.66 9.99 15.27
N GLN A 44 -11.20 9.55 14.14
CA GLN A 44 -11.85 8.24 14.01
C GLN A 44 -10.85 7.07 13.97
N LEU A 45 -9.55 7.34 13.78
CA LEU A 45 -8.52 6.30 13.65
C LEU A 45 -8.51 5.33 14.84
N GLU A 46 -8.73 5.79 16.07
CA GLU A 46 -8.79 4.91 17.26
C GLU A 46 -10.00 3.97 17.24
N THR A 47 -11.11 4.41 16.65
CA THR A 47 -12.30 3.56 16.49
C THR A 47 -12.11 2.56 15.35
N LEU A 48 -11.64 3.04 14.20
CA LEU A 48 -11.42 2.22 13.00
C LEU A 48 -10.37 1.13 13.22
N PHE A 49 -9.33 1.45 14.00
CA PHE A 49 -8.23 0.55 14.35
C PHE A 49 -8.30 0.10 15.82
N SER A 50 -9.51 -0.10 16.35
CA SER A 50 -9.74 -0.48 17.76
C SER A 50 -9.11 -1.82 18.18
N GLN A 51 -8.75 -2.66 17.20
CA GLN A 51 -8.03 -3.91 17.43
C GLN A 51 -6.52 -3.78 17.33
N ASP A 52 -6.01 -2.58 17.06
CA ASP A 52 -4.61 -2.26 16.83
C ASP A 52 -4.16 -1.14 17.79
N SER A 53 -2.87 -0.87 17.79
CA SER A 53 -2.27 0.20 18.60
C SER A 53 -2.10 1.46 17.75
N VAL A 54 -2.88 2.50 18.05
CA VAL A 54 -2.76 3.82 17.41
C VAL A 54 -1.83 4.72 18.22
N VAL A 55 -0.76 5.21 17.59
CA VAL A 55 0.26 6.08 18.22
C VAL A 55 0.29 7.42 17.52
N ARG A 56 0.07 8.49 18.28
CA ARG A 56 0.13 9.89 17.82
C ARG A 56 1.46 10.50 18.23
N ASP A 57 2.03 11.35 17.38
CA ASP A 57 3.27 12.07 17.71
C ASP A 57 2.99 13.10 18.83
N SER A 58 3.38 12.75 20.06
CA SER A 58 3.04 13.47 21.28
C SER A 58 3.84 14.76 21.46
N VAL A 59 5.02 14.87 20.84
CA VAL A 59 5.91 16.04 21.02
C VAL A 59 5.27 17.31 20.45
N GLN A 60 4.53 17.20 19.34
CA GLN A 60 3.86 18.35 18.72
C GLN A 60 2.61 18.78 19.51
N SER A 61 1.89 17.81 20.10
CA SER A 61 0.70 18.05 20.92
C SER A 61 1.01 18.87 22.18
N ILE A 62 2.22 18.71 22.74
CA ILE A 62 2.69 19.47 23.91
C ILE A 62 3.08 20.90 23.52
N LEU A 63 3.49 21.12 22.27
CA LEU A 63 3.92 22.42 21.74
C LEU A 63 2.80 23.22 21.06
N GLY A 64 1.55 22.76 21.12
CA GLY A 64 0.41 23.44 20.50
C GLY A 64 0.41 23.41 18.96
N GLY A 65 1.20 22.52 18.34
CA GLY A 65 1.22 22.33 16.90
C GLY A 65 0.17 21.33 16.42
N ALA A 66 -0.32 21.50 15.19
CA ALA A 66 -1.21 20.52 14.55
C ALA A 66 -0.57 19.11 14.57
N LEU A 67 -1.39 18.07 14.80
CA LEU A 67 -0.95 16.68 14.69
C LEU A 67 -0.32 16.48 13.30
N THR A 68 0.92 16.02 13.22
CA THR A 68 1.60 15.90 11.92
C THR A 68 1.62 14.46 11.41
N LYS A 69 1.61 13.48 12.31
CA LYS A 69 1.79 12.06 11.99
C LYS A 69 1.07 11.17 13.01
N VAL A 70 0.36 10.17 12.50
CA VAL A 70 -0.22 9.08 13.30
C VAL A 70 0.26 7.75 12.72
N SER A 71 0.60 6.78 13.56
CA SER A 71 1.03 5.45 13.12
C SER A 71 0.17 4.38 13.77
N VAL A 72 -0.11 3.31 13.05
CA VAL A 72 -0.89 2.16 13.53
C VAL A 72 -0.01 0.92 13.50
N PHE A 73 -0.07 0.14 14.57
CA PHE A 73 0.70 -1.08 14.78
C PHE A 73 -0.23 -2.22 15.16
N GLU A 74 0.06 -3.43 14.69
CA GLU A 74 -0.64 -4.63 15.13
C GLU A 74 -0.40 -4.88 16.63
N LYS A 75 -1.32 -5.58 17.30
CA LYS A 75 -1.12 -6.10 18.66
C LYS A 75 0.06 -7.09 18.66
N GLY A 76 1.25 -6.56 18.96
CA GLY A 76 2.55 -7.24 18.78
C GLY A 76 3.68 -6.28 18.40
N GLY A 77 3.34 -5.08 17.93
CA GLY A 77 4.30 -3.99 17.66
C GLY A 77 4.73 -3.89 16.20
N SER A 78 4.27 -4.79 15.32
CA SER A 78 4.52 -4.72 13.88
C SER A 78 3.85 -3.48 13.27
N PRO A 79 4.57 -2.65 12.50
CA PRO A 79 4.00 -1.45 11.89
C PRO A 79 3.04 -1.81 10.74
N LEU A 80 1.84 -1.24 10.75
CA LEU A 80 0.82 -1.45 9.72
C LEU A 80 0.78 -0.27 8.74
N LEU A 81 0.45 0.92 9.25
CA LEU A 81 0.15 2.10 8.45
C LEU A 81 0.70 3.36 9.12
N LYS A 82 1.04 4.37 8.31
CA LYS A 82 1.38 5.70 8.78
C LYS A 82 0.58 6.76 8.03
N PHE A 83 -0.06 7.64 8.79
CA PHE A 83 -0.97 8.66 8.29
C PHE A 83 -0.36 10.04 8.38
N ARG A 84 -0.67 10.88 7.39
CA ARG A 84 -0.50 12.32 7.45
C ARG A 84 -1.86 12.99 7.22
N PRO A 85 -2.24 13.96 8.08
CA PRO A 85 -3.49 14.68 7.90
C PRO A 85 -3.43 15.65 6.71
N SER A 86 -4.60 16.04 6.23
CA SER A 86 -4.75 17.20 5.36
C SER A 86 -4.42 18.49 6.10
N ALA A 87 -4.08 19.55 5.35
CA ALA A 87 -3.82 20.87 5.92
C ALA A 87 -5.12 21.64 6.27
N ASP A 88 -6.28 21.03 6.03
CA ASP A 88 -7.58 21.66 6.20
C ASP A 88 -8.06 21.62 7.65
N SER A 89 -9.04 22.47 7.96
CA SER A 89 -9.62 22.57 9.30
C SER A 89 -10.25 21.27 9.81
N VAL A 90 -10.74 20.42 8.91
CA VAL A 90 -11.42 19.16 9.26
C VAL A 90 -10.43 17.99 9.43
N GLN A 91 -9.13 18.19 9.16
CA GLN A 91 -8.05 17.18 9.27
C GLN A 91 -8.51 15.76 8.92
N THR A 92 -8.77 15.52 7.64
CA THR A 92 -8.97 14.16 7.10
C THR A 92 -7.61 13.49 6.85
N VAL A 93 -7.60 12.19 6.58
CA VAL A 93 -6.38 11.51 6.14
C VAL A 93 -6.06 11.91 4.69
N ALA A 94 -4.94 12.58 4.46
CA ALA A 94 -4.49 12.95 3.10
C ALA A 94 -3.53 11.92 2.51
N HIS A 95 -2.62 11.39 3.33
CA HIS A 95 -1.65 10.39 2.89
C HIS A 95 -1.59 9.20 3.84
N VAL A 96 -1.54 8.01 3.24
CA VAL A 96 -1.30 6.74 3.92
C VAL A 96 -0.03 6.13 3.37
N GLN A 97 0.93 5.83 4.23
CA GLN A 97 2.06 4.98 3.89
C GLN A 97 1.78 3.57 4.42
N ILE A 98 1.85 2.60 3.52
CA ILE A 98 1.66 1.18 3.83
C ILE A 98 3.01 0.59 4.25
N LEU A 99 3.03 -0.09 5.39
CA LEU A 99 4.25 -0.65 5.99
C LEU A 99 4.18 -2.17 6.12
N ASP A 100 2.97 -2.74 6.19
CA ASP A 100 2.78 -4.19 6.27
C ASP A 100 2.56 -4.80 4.87
N PRO A 101 3.29 -5.88 4.51
CA PRO A 101 3.24 -6.47 3.18
C PRO A 101 1.95 -7.25 2.89
N ARG A 102 1.09 -7.50 3.88
CA ARG A 102 -0.23 -8.10 3.66
C ARG A 102 -1.16 -7.17 2.87
N TYR A 103 -0.92 -5.86 2.90
CA TYR A 103 -1.73 -4.91 2.15
C TYR A 103 -1.51 -5.05 0.64
N LEU A 104 -2.58 -5.36 -0.08
CA LEU A 104 -2.59 -5.53 -1.53
C LEU A 104 -3.68 -4.67 -2.15
N THR A 105 -3.43 -4.17 -3.36
CA THR A 105 -4.50 -3.58 -4.17
C THR A 105 -5.51 -4.63 -4.60
N ASP A 106 -6.66 -4.16 -5.10
CA ASP A 106 -7.66 -4.97 -5.82
C ASP A 106 -7.07 -5.82 -6.98
N LYS A 107 -5.92 -5.43 -7.52
CA LYS A 107 -5.17 -6.16 -8.55
C LYS A 107 -3.99 -6.97 -8.01
N GLY A 108 -3.86 -7.11 -6.69
CA GLY A 108 -2.84 -7.94 -6.05
C GLY A 108 -1.42 -7.33 -6.06
N VAL A 109 -1.28 -6.02 -6.27
CA VAL A 109 0.02 -5.33 -6.20
C VAL A 109 0.24 -4.79 -4.78
N GLY A 110 1.42 -5.00 -4.22
CA GLY A 110 1.76 -4.61 -2.85
C GLY A 110 3.21 -4.18 -2.67
N LEU A 111 3.67 -4.11 -1.42
CA LEU A 111 5.01 -3.63 -1.08
C LEU A 111 6.15 -4.50 -1.65
N HIS A 112 5.93 -5.81 -1.76
CA HIS A 112 6.91 -6.77 -2.28
C HIS A 112 6.74 -7.06 -3.78
N SER A 113 5.90 -6.30 -4.47
CA SER A 113 5.77 -6.43 -5.92
C SER A 113 6.99 -5.85 -6.65
N THR A 114 7.11 -6.15 -7.94
CA THR A 114 8.11 -5.53 -8.83
C THR A 114 7.50 -4.44 -9.70
N PHE A 115 8.35 -3.62 -10.32
CA PHE A 115 7.89 -2.64 -11.30
C PHE A 115 7.13 -3.27 -12.48
N LYS A 116 7.55 -4.46 -12.94
CA LYS A 116 6.82 -5.22 -13.96
C LYS A 116 5.38 -5.49 -13.54
N GLN A 117 5.16 -5.94 -12.30
CA GLN A 117 3.80 -6.21 -11.81
C GLN A 117 2.95 -4.94 -11.76
N ILE A 118 3.54 -3.77 -11.45
CA ILE A 118 2.82 -2.50 -11.57
C ILE A 118 2.40 -2.27 -13.02
N ARG A 119 3.34 -2.34 -13.97
CA ARG A 119 3.07 -2.05 -15.39
C ARG A 119 2.09 -3.02 -16.03
N ASP A 120 2.12 -4.29 -15.63
CA ASP A 120 1.22 -5.31 -16.15
C ASP A 120 -0.23 -5.12 -15.65
N ASN A 121 -0.42 -4.50 -14.48
CA ASN A 121 -1.74 -4.32 -13.86
C ASN A 121 -2.29 -2.89 -13.96
N TYR A 122 -1.45 -1.88 -14.20
CA TYR A 122 -1.82 -0.47 -14.19
C TYR A 122 -1.19 0.32 -15.36
N GLU A 123 -1.97 1.27 -15.89
CA GLU A 123 -1.44 2.32 -16.75
C GLU A 123 -0.67 3.35 -15.90
N ILE A 124 0.57 3.66 -16.29
CA ILE A 124 1.38 4.65 -15.59
C ILE A 124 0.94 6.05 -16.03
N LYS A 125 0.49 6.87 -15.07
CA LYS A 125 0.10 8.27 -15.32
C LYS A 125 1.33 9.15 -15.53
N LYS A 126 2.30 9.05 -14.62
CA LYS A 126 3.57 9.80 -14.71
C LYS A 126 4.62 9.19 -13.79
N VAL A 127 5.88 9.47 -14.12
CA VAL A 127 7.03 9.16 -13.29
C VAL A 127 7.68 10.47 -12.86
N VAL A 128 7.97 10.61 -11.57
CA VAL A 128 8.61 11.80 -11.00
C VAL A 128 9.94 11.42 -10.38
N THR A 129 11.01 12.02 -10.87
CA THR A 129 12.37 11.79 -10.35
C THR A 129 12.65 12.74 -9.18
N SER A 130 13.14 12.18 -8.07
CA SER A 130 13.65 12.92 -6.91
C SER A 130 15.15 12.64 -6.73
N LEU A 131 15.79 13.20 -5.69
CA LEU A 131 17.24 13.05 -5.49
C LEU A 131 17.67 11.58 -5.45
N GLY A 132 17.03 10.76 -4.61
CA GLY A 132 17.39 9.34 -4.42
C GLY A 132 16.32 8.34 -4.83
N ASN A 133 15.16 8.79 -5.32
CA ASN A 133 14.06 7.89 -5.66
C ASN A 133 13.37 8.31 -6.95
N VAL A 134 12.61 7.38 -7.51
CA VAL A 134 11.63 7.64 -8.56
C VAL A 134 10.25 7.29 -8.03
N VAL A 135 9.28 8.18 -8.22
CA VAL A 135 7.89 8.00 -7.78
C VAL A 135 7.03 7.73 -9.00
N VAL A 136 6.32 6.61 -8.97
CA VAL A 136 5.46 6.11 -10.05
C VAL A 136 4.01 6.35 -9.66
N PHE A 137 3.34 7.25 -10.38
CA PHE A 137 1.92 7.53 -10.22
C PHE A 137 1.12 6.74 -11.24
N LEU A 138 0.03 6.12 -10.79
CA LEU A 138 -0.86 5.31 -11.61
C LEU A 138 -2.01 6.17 -12.13
N LYS A 139 -2.58 5.76 -13.26
CA LYS A 139 -3.81 6.36 -13.78
C LYS A 139 -5.01 5.80 -13.03
N ASP A 140 -5.98 6.67 -12.74
CA ASP A 140 -7.24 6.33 -12.09
C ASP A 140 -7.09 5.55 -10.76
N SER A 141 -6.00 5.79 -10.03
CA SER A 141 -5.73 5.18 -8.73
C SER A 141 -5.06 6.19 -7.79
N PRO A 142 -5.45 6.22 -6.50
CA PRO A 142 -4.78 7.03 -5.48
C PRO A 142 -3.46 6.41 -5.03
N VAL A 143 -3.17 5.16 -5.45
CA VAL A 143 -1.97 4.43 -5.09
C VAL A 143 -0.80 4.93 -5.94
N TYR A 144 0.34 5.13 -5.29
CA TYR A 144 1.60 5.41 -5.95
C TYR A 144 2.75 4.70 -5.26
N PHE A 145 3.78 4.40 -6.04
CA PHE A 145 4.92 3.61 -5.60
C PHE A 145 6.20 4.41 -5.67
N THR A 146 7.13 4.14 -4.76
CA THR A 146 8.46 4.72 -4.79
C THR A 146 9.48 3.61 -5.02
N ILE A 147 10.40 3.84 -5.96
CA ILE A 147 11.51 2.96 -6.29
C ILE A 147 12.80 3.70 -5.92
N ASP A 148 13.71 3.03 -5.23
CA ASP A 148 15.03 3.59 -4.94
C ASP A 148 15.83 3.71 -6.24
N LYS A 149 16.57 4.81 -6.45
CA LYS A 149 17.37 4.95 -7.66
C LYS A 149 18.42 3.84 -7.81
N ASN A 150 18.82 3.20 -6.72
CA ASN A 150 19.73 2.05 -6.77
C ASN A 150 19.17 0.85 -7.55
N GLU A 151 17.84 0.76 -7.71
CA GLU A 151 17.18 -0.26 -8.55
C GLU A 151 17.26 0.08 -10.06
N LEU A 152 17.76 1.26 -10.42
CA LEU A 152 17.89 1.69 -11.82
C LEU A 152 19.29 1.40 -12.38
N PRO A 153 19.44 1.36 -13.72
CA PRO A 153 20.73 1.29 -14.38
C PRO A 153 21.67 2.43 -13.94
N ASP A 154 22.97 2.18 -13.93
CA ASP A 154 23.99 3.09 -13.37
C ASP A 154 23.93 4.51 -13.93
N ASN A 155 23.62 4.67 -15.22
CA ASN A 155 23.50 5.96 -15.88
C ASN A 155 22.30 6.79 -15.39
N LEU A 156 21.33 6.18 -14.70
CA LEU A 156 20.15 6.83 -14.11
C LEU A 156 20.27 7.03 -12.59
N ARG A 157 21.17 6.31 -11.91
CA ARG A 157 21.34 6.40 -10.45
C ARG A 157 21.69 7.80 -9.96
N TYR A 158 22.50 8.53 -10.74
CA TYR A 158 23.03 9.84 -10.39
C TYR A 158 22.48 10.97 -11.28
N THR A 159 21.47 10.69 -12.11
CA THR A 159 20.91 11.69 -13.01
C THR A 159 19.93 12.62 -12.29
N ASN A 160 19.93 13.89 -12.70
CA ASN A 160 18.89 14.87 -12.37
C ASN A 160 17.85 15.00 -13.50
N LYS A 161 18.02 14.28 -14.61
CA LYS A 161 17.06 14.26 -15.71
C LYS A 161 15.82 13.46 -15.32
N PRO A 162 14.64 13.78 -15.88
CA PRO A 162 13.46 12.94 -15.75
C PRO A 162 13.75 11.50 -16.22
N VAL A 163 13.30 10.54 -15.42
CA VAL A 163 13.31 9.12 -15.75
C VAL A 163 11.94 8.74 -16.29
N GLU A 164 11.90 8.10 -17.44
CA GLU A 164 10.68 7.58 -18.06
C GLU A 164 10.39 6.16 -17.58
N ALA A 165 9.10 5.77 -17.60
CA ALA A 165 8.66 4.44 -17.15
C ALA A 165 9.37 3.29 -17.90
N VAL A 166 9.65 3.47 -19.19
CA VAL A 166 10.33 2.46 -20.03
C VAL A 166 11.80 2.25 -19.67
N GLN A 167 12.38 3.14 -18.86
CA GLN A 167 13.78 3.07 -18.42
C GLN A 167 13.94 2.39 -17.06
N ILE A 168 12.83 2.10 -16.36
CA ILE A 168 12.83 1.42 -15.08
C ILE A 168 12.86 -0.09 -15.34
N PRO A 169 13.83 -0.84 -14.78
CA PRO A 169 13.90 -2.29 -14.93
C PRO A 169 12.65 -3.00 -14.40
N ASP A 170 12.28 -4.10 -15.04
CA ASP A 170 11.11 -4.90 -14.69
C ASP A 170 11.19 -5.54 -13.30
N ASP A 171 12.40 -5.91 -12.89
CA ASP A 171 12.74 -6.56 -11.62
C ASP A 171 12.99 -5.57 -10.48
N ALA A 172 12.96 -4.26 -10.76
CA ALA A 172 13.16 -3.21 -9.78
C ALA A 172 12.16 -3.37 -8.61
N GLN A 173 12.70 -3.40 -7.40
CA GLN A 173 11.93 -3.57 -6.16
C GLN A 173 11.31 -2.25 -5.70
N LEU A 174 10.17 -2.35 -5.02
CA LEU A 174 9.47 -1.19 -4.48
C LEU A 174 10.01 -0.86 -3.10
N LYS A 175 10.36 0.41 -2.89
CA LYS A 175 10.78 0.94 -1.60
C LYS A 175 9.59 1.30 -0.72
N PHE A 176 8.59 1.98 -1.30
CA PHE A 176 7.38 2.39 -0.60
C PHE A 176 6.14 2.19 -1.46
N MET A 177 5.04 1.86 -0.79
CA MET A 177 3.67 1.92 -1.29
C MET A 177 2.91 2.97 -0.49
N MET A 178 2.24 3.88 -1.20
CA MET A 178 1.50 4.98 -0.58
C MET A 178 0.15 5.18 -1.26
N VAL A 179 -0.79 5.72 -0.51
CA VAL A 179 -2.09 6.19 -0.99
C VAL A 179 -2.19 7.68 -0.71
N GLY A 180 -2.59 8.45 -1.71
CA GLY A 180 -2.83 9.88 -1.59
C GLY A 180 -4.19 10.24 -2.13
N TRP A 181 -4.97 10.94 -1.31
CA TRP A 181 -6.23 11.56 -1.73
C TRP A 181 -6.05 13.08 -1.77
N GLU A 182 -6.69 13.72 -2.75
CA GLU A 182 -6.75 15.18 -2.86
C GLU A 182 -7.82 15.76 -1.94
#